data_AF-A0A2D6PD68-F1
#
_entry.id   AF-A0A2D6PD68-F1
#
_cell.length_a   1.000
_cell.length_b   1.000
_cell.length_c   1.000
_cell.angle_alpha   90.00
_cell.angle_beta   90.00
_cell.angle_gamma   90.00
#
_symmetry.space_group_name_H-M   'P 1'
#
loop_
_entity.id
_entity.type
_entity.pdbx_description
1 polymer ?
#
loop_
_entity_poly.entity_id
_entity_poly.type
_entity_poly.pdbx_seq_one_letter_code
_entity_poly.pdbx_strand_id
1 'polypeptide(L)'
;MNKKGYIRTLEAVIAIIIILVFVLTVLQPKYKKESEPAEIKLLQDTIINELEEDENYRNIILNCDDITTCDITTIKEDLIEPMIGKVGDYEYYLYIQDAGIEIPLEIPSSLPGEIKIYAKGIMISTTLEGNYDPKIVVLYLWEEE
;
A
#
# COMPACT_ATOMS: atom_id res chain seq x y z
N MET A 1 33.52 -43.70 30.78
CA MET A 1 32.68 -42.52 30.42
C MET A 1 32.17 -42.68 28.99
N ASN A 2 30.85 -42.80 28.80
CA ASN A 2 30.18 -43.08 27.52
C ASN A 2 30.17 -41.88 26.56
N LYS A 3 31.33 -41.46 26.07
CA LYS A 3 31.46 -40.34 25.11
C LYS A 3 30.83 -40.65 23.74
N LYS A 4 30.79 -41.93 23.33
CA LYS A 4 30.18 -42.36 22.06
C LYS A 4 28.66 -42.18 22.02
N GLY A 5 27.98 -42.37 23.15
CA GLY A 5 26.52 -42.17 23.22
C GLY A 5 26.14 -40.70 23.07
N TYR A 6 26.90 -39.83 23.74
CA TYR A 6 26.70 -38.38 23.69
C TYR A 6 26.83 -37.80 22.28
N ILE A 7 27.81 -38.26 21.51
CA ILE A 7 28.03 -37.79 20.13
C ILE A 7 26.85 -38.18 19.23
N ARG A 8 26.34 -39.40 19.35
CA ARG A 8 25.17 -39.86 18.57
C ARG A 8 23.89 -39.10 18.91
N THR A 9 23.67 -38.79 20.19
CA THR A 9 22.52 -37.97 20.59
C THR A 9 22.65 -36.54 20.08
N LEU A 10 23.85 -35.97 20.10
CA LEU A 10 24.10 -34.62 19.61
C LEU A 10 23.88 -34.51 18.09
N GLU A 11 24.31 -35.51 17.33
CA GLU A 11 24.08 -35.61 15.89
C GLU A 11 22.57 -35.65 15.56
N ALA A 12 21.79 -36.46 16.28
CA ALA A 12 20.35 -36.54 16.07
C ALA A 12 19.63 -35.21 16.37
N VAL A 13 20.06 -34.50 17.43
CA VAL A 13 19.50 -33.19 17.77
C VAL A 13 19.81 -32.16 16.68
N ILE A 14 21.04 -32.14 16.17
CA ILE A 14 21.42 -31.25 15.06
C ILE A 14 20.59 -31.54 13.82
N ALA A 15 20.38 -32.81 13.46
CA ALA A 15 19.53 -33.18 12.33
C ALA A 15 18.09 -32.68 12.50
N ILE A 16 17.51 -32.79 13.69
CA ILE A 16 16.16 -32.28 13.98
C ILE A 16 16.11 -30.76 13.84
N ILE A 17 17.11 -30.03 14.35
CA ILE A 17 17.18 -28.57 14.23
C ILE A 17 17.27 -28.15 12.76
N ILE A 18 18.10 -28.83 11.96
CA ILE A 18 18.23 -28.55 10.52
C ILE A 18 16.90 -28.78 9.79
N ILE A 19 16.19 -29.87 10.09
CA ILE A 19 14.87 -30.15 9.51
C ILE A 19 13.86 -29.07 9.90
N LEU A 20 13.83 -28.65 11.17
CA LEU A 20 12.95 -27.58 11.65
C LEU A 20 13.25 -26.25 10.95
N VAL A 21 14.51 -25.86 10.83
CA VAL A 21 14.91 -24.64 10.10
C VAL A 21 14.51 -24.73 8.63
N PHE A 22 14.70 -25.88 8.01
CA PHE A 22 14.28 -26.09 6.61
C PHE A 22 12.77 -25.95 6.44
N VAL A 23 11.97 -26.55 7.32
CA VAL A 23 10.51 -26.40 7.29
C VAL A 23 10.11 -24.94 7.51
N LEU A 24 10.69 -24.26 8.50
CA LEU A 24 10.35 -22.87 8.82
C LEU A 24 10.80 -21.85 7.77
N THR A 25 11.76 -22.18 6.92
CA THR A 25 12.28 -21.26 5.89
C THR A 25 11.77 -21.58 4.49
N VAL A 26 11.63 -22.87 4.15
CA VAL A 26 11.26 -23.31 2.79
C VAL A 26 9.77 -23.60 2.67
N LEU A 27 9.13 -24.10 3.74
CA LEU A 27 7.70 -24.40 3.76
C LEU A 27 6.86 -23.27 4.34
N GLN A 28 7.41 -22.05 4.53
CA GLN A 28 6.54 -20.90 4.74
C GLN A 28 5.58 -20.85 3.56
N PRO A 29 4.26 -20.93 3.77
CA PRO A 29 3.34 -20.60 2.72
C PRO A 29 3.74 -19.20 2.31
N LYS A 30 4.22 -19.04 1.07
CA LYS A 30 4.29 -17.72 0.46
C LYS A 30 2.88 -17.20 0.68
N TYR A 31 2.71 -16.22 1.58
CA TYR A 31 1.43 -15.56 1.76
C TYR A 31 1.00 -15.24 0.35
N LYS A 32 0.01 -15.99 -0.13
CA LYS A 32 -0.52 -15.81 -1.47
C LYS A 32 -1.11 -14.43 -1.30
N LYS A 33 -0.42 -13.40 -1.78
CA LYS A 33 -0.97 -12.06 -1.89
C LYS A 33 -2.30 -12.32 -2.57
N GLU A 34 -3.38 -12.28 -1.81
CA GLU A 34 -4.70 -12.53 -2.36
C GLU A 34 -4.77 -11.57 -3.53
N SER A 35 -4.95 -12.14 -4.72
CA SER A 35 -4.99 -11.33 -5.92
C SER A 35 -6.05 -10.28 -5.64
N GLU A 36 -5.63 -9.02 -5.63
CA GLU A 36 -6.53 -7.89 -5.57
C GLU A 36 -7.69 -8.16 -6.54
N PRO A 37 -8.95 -8.01 -6.10
CA PRO A 37 -10.09 -8.19 -6.97
C PRO A 37 -9.87 -7.36 -8.23
N ALA A 38 -10.06 -7.94 -9.41
CA ALA A 38 -9.75 -7.28 -10.67
C ALA A 38 -10.49 -5.95 -10.83
N GLU A 39 -11.68 -5.85 -10.23
CA GLU A 39 -12.52 -4.66 -10.19
C GLU A 39 -11.90 -3.54 -9.32
N ILE A 40 -11.37 -3.87 -8.14
CA ILE A 40 -10.68 -2.91 -7.26
C ILE A 40 -9.42 -2.38 -7.94
N LYS A 41 -8.66 -3.28 -8.55
CA LYS A 41 -7.47 -2.87 -9.30
C LYS A 41 -7.84 -1.93 -10.44
N LEU A 42 -8.86 -2.26 -11.23
CA LEU A 42 -9.31 -1.43 -12.35
C LEU A 42 -9.84 -0.08 -11.87
N LEU A 43 -10.55 -0.05 -10.74
CA LEU A 43 -11.01 1.16 -10.09
C LEU A 43 -9.83 2.06 -9.68
N GLN A 44 -8.86 1.51 -8.94
CA GLN A 44 -7.67 2.26 -8.53
C GLN A 44 -6.87 2.74 -9.74
N ASP A 45 -6.69 1.89 -10.76
CA ASP A 45 -6.03 2.26 -12.01
C ASP A 45 -6.75 3.44 -12.68
N THR A 46 -8.08 3.41 -12.74
CA THR A 46 -8.88 4.46 -13.39
C THR A 46 -8.78 5.78 -12.63
N ILE A 47 -8.98 5.77 -11.31
CA ILE A 47 -8.88 6.99 -10.49
C ILE A 47 -7.49 7.61 -10.62
N ILE A 48 -6.45 6.78 -10.47
CA ILE A 48 -5.07 7.23 -10.49
C ILE A 48 -4.68 7.80 -11.86
N ASN A 49 -5.11 7.17 -12.96
CA ASN A 49 -4.87 7.69 -14.30
C ASN A 49 -5.59 9.03 -14.51
N GLU A 50 -6.82 9.19 -14.01
CA GLU A 50 -7.54 10.47 -14.12
C GLU A 50 -6.81 11.59 -13.35
N LEU A 51 -6.27 11.28 -12.16
CA LEU A 51 -5.45 12.23 -11.39
C LEU A 51 -4.15 12.61 -12.13
N GLU A 52 -3.62 11.72 -12.98
CA GLU A 52 -2.41 11.96 -13.77
C GLU A 52 -2.69 12.69 -15.08
N GLU A 53 -3.85 12.47 -15.71
CA GLU A 53 -4.18 12.99 -17.04
C GLU A 53 -4.94 14.32 -16.99
N ASP A 54 -5.81 14.54 -16.00
CA ASP A 54 -6.60 15.77 -15.89
C ASP A 54 -5.78 16.92 -15.28
N GLU A 55 -5.64 18.02 -16.04
CA GLU A 55 -4.85 19.18 -15.62
C GLU A 55 -5.39 19.84 -14.35
N ASN A 56 -6.70 19.84 -14.11
CA ASN A 56 -7.28 20.46 -12.91
C ASN A 56 -6.91 19.64 -11.68
N TYR A 57 -7.07 18.32 -11.71
CA TYR A 57 -6.70 17.45 -10.58
C TYR A 57 -5.22 17.51 -10.28
N ARG A 58 -4.38 17.46 -11.33
CA ARG A 58 -2.93 17.64 -11.16
C ARG A 58 -2.58 18.95 -10.51
N ASN A 59 -3.20 20.05 -10.95
CA ASN A 59 -2.94 21.37 -10.37
C ASN A 59 -3.37 21.44 -8.89
N ILE A 60 -4.48 20.80 -8.51
CA ILE A 60 -4.88 20.70 -7.10
C ILE A 60 -3.81 19.96 -6.30
N ILE A 61 -3.35 18.81 -6.79
CA ILE A 61 -2.34 17.98 -6.12
C ILE A 61 -0.99 18.69 -6.00
N LEU A 62 -0.54 19.34 -7.07
CA LEU A 62 0.77 19.99 -7.12
C LEU A 62 0.83 21.25 -6.25
N ASN A 63 -0.30 21.95 -6.06
CA ASN A 63 -0.40 23.10 -5.15
C ASN A 63 -0.72 22.69 -3.70
N CYS A 64 -0.72 21.39 -3.41
CA CYS A 64 -1.03 20.81 -2.11
C CYS A 64 0.23 20.76 -1.24
N ASP A 65 0.45 21.78 -0.40
CA ASP A 65 1.62 21.82 0.50
C ASP A 65 1.44 20.93 1.74
N ASP A 66 0.21 20.78 2.22
CA ASP A 66 -0.15 19.90 3.34
C ASP A 66 -1.58 19.38 3.14
N ILE A 67 -1.76 18.06 3.24
CA ILE A 67 -3.04 17.38 3.08
C ILE A 67 -4.13 17.88 4.04
N THR A 68 -3.74 18.42 5.19
CA THR A 68 -4.66 18.97 6.19
C THR A 68 -5.21 20.34 5.80
N THR A 69 -4.54 21.03 4.87
CA THR A 69 -4.91 22.40 4.44
C THR A 69 -5.38 22.48 3.00
N CYS A 70 -5.16 21.40 2.25
CA CYS A 70 -5.44 21.31 0.84
C CYS A 70 -6.90 20.92 0.59
N ASP A 71 -7.60 21.76 -0.16
CA ASP A 71 -8.98 21.48 -0.53
C ASP A 71 -9.01 20.42 -1.65
N ILE A 72 -9.09 19.15 -1.23
CA ILE A 72 -9.24 18.00 -2.12
C ILE A 72 -10.70 17.61 -2.33
N THR A 73 -11.65 18.48 -1.95
CA THR A 73 -13.10 18.19 -2.04
C THR A 73 -13.52 17.87 -3.46
N THR A 74 -13.04 18.63 -4.46
CA THR A 74 -13.31 18.35 -5.88
C THR A 74 -12.86 16.95 -6.29
N ILE A 75 -11.65 16.52 -5.88
CA ILE A 75 -11.16 15.17 -6.20
C ILE A 75 -12.03 14.10 -5.51
N LYS A 76 -12.45 14.35 -4.27
CA LYS A 76 -13.29 13.42 -3.52
C LYS A 76 -14.68 13.27 -4.13
N GLU A 77 -15.40 14.38 -4.27
CA GLU A 77 -16.80 14.41 -4.66
C GLU A 77 -17.00 14.15 -6.16
N ASP A 78 -16.11 14.65 -7.03
CA ASP A 78 -16.30 14.55 -8.49
C ASP A 78 -15.66 13.30 -9.09
N LEU A 79 -14.60 12.75 -8.46
CA LEU A 79 -13.86 11.62 -8.99
C LEU A 79 -13.97 10.37 -8.11
N ILE A 80 -13.55 10.42 -6.85
CA ILE A 80 -13.38 9.21 -6.03
C ILE A 80 -14.74 8.61 -5.63
N GLU A 81 -15.61 9.40 -5.00
CA GLU A 81 -16.91 8.92 -4.48
C GLU A 81 -17.83 8.37 -5.57
N PRO A 82 -17.98 9.02 -6.75
CA PRO A 82 -18.82 8.49 -7.83
C PRO A 82 -18.24 7.23 -8.48
N MET A 83 -16.93 7.01 -8.41
CA MET A 83 -16.29 5.80 -8.93
C MET A 83 -16.39 4.64 -7.94
N ILE A 84 -16.14 4.90 -6.66
CA ILE A 84 -16.28 3.89 -5.60
C ILE A 84 -17.73 3.40 -5.51
N GLY A 85 -18.71 4.32 -5.47
CA GLY A 85 -20.13 3.96 -5.35
C GLY A 85 -20.70 3.13 -6.52
N LYS A 86 -19.94 2.96 -7.62
CA LYS A 86 -20.30 2.05 -8.73
C LYS A 86 -19.80 0.63 -8.53
N VAL A 87 -18.74 0.45 -7.74
CA VAL A 87 -18.07 -0.85 -7.52
C VAL A 87 -18.57 -1.49 -6.22
N GLY A 88 -18.77 -0.70 -5.18
CA GLY A 88 -19.33 -1.16 -3.92
C GLY A 88 -19.17 -0.15 -2.79
N ASP A 89 -19.51 -0.60 -1.58
CA ASP A 89 -19.36 0.19 -0.35
C ASP A 89 -17.93 0.02 0.17
N TYR A 90 -17.02 0.85 -0.35
CA TYR A 90 -15.65 0.91 0.11
C TYR A 90 -15.39 2.24 0.82
N GLU A 91 -14.68 2.14 1.93
CA GLU A 91 -14.08 3.30 2.56
C GLU A 91 -12.74 3.59 1.90
N TYR A 92 -12.36 4.88 1.92
CA TYR A 92 -11.14 5.33 1.24
C TYR A 92 -10.37 6.37 2.01
N TYR A 93 -9.07 6.42 1.73
CA TYR A 93 -8.19 7.46 2.19
C TYR A 93 -7.24 7.88 1.08
N LEU A 94 -7.31 9.15 0.69
CA LEU A 94 -6.39 9.75 -0.26
C LEU A 94 -5.26 10.41 0.51
N TYR A 95 -4.04 10.00 0.22
CA TYR A 95 -2.83 10.52 0.83
C TYR A 95 -1.96 11.22 -0.22
N ILE A 96 -1.45 12.41 0.09
CA ILE A 96 -0.63 13.27 -0.79
C ILE A 96 0.54 13.77 0.05
N GLN A 97 1.76 13.63 -0.46
CA GLN A 97 2.97 14.13 0.20
C GLN A 97 4.03 14.58 -0.82
N ASP A 98 4.99 15.39 -0.39
CA ASP A 98 6.14 15.75 -1.24
C ASP A 98 7.04 14.54 -1.51
N ALA A 99 7.46 14.37 -2.77
CA ALA A 99 8.45 13.36 -3.14
C ALA A 99 9.83 13.80 -2.64
N GLY A 100 10.24 13.24 -1.50
CA GLY A 100 11.53 13.53 -0.86
C GLY A 100 11.44 13.56 0.66
N ILE A 101 10.22 13.64 1.21
CA ILE A 101 9.98 13.51 2.63
C ILE A 101 9.90 12.02 2.98
N GLU A 102 10.87 11.53 3.76
CA GLU A 102 10.88 10.17 4.32
C GLU A 102 9.94 10.03 5.53
N ILE A 103 8.80 10.73 5.53
CA ILE A 103 7.77 10.41 6.52
C ILE A 103 7.22 9.04 6.10
N PRO A 104 7.34 8.00 6.96
CA PRO A 104 6.71 6.74 6.66
C PRO A 104 5.23 7.01 6.43
N LEU A 105 4.66 6.48 5.35
CA LEU A 105 3.21 6.56 5.15
C LEU A 105 2.53 5.95 6.39
N GLU A 106 2.09 6.81 7.29
CA GLU A 106 1.32 6.41 8.44
C GLU A 106 -0.04 6.01 7.89
N ILE A 107 -0.21 4.69 7.71
CA ILE A 107 -1.50 4.05 7.58
C ILE A 107 -2.37 4.65 8.71
N PRO A 108 -3.46 5.36 8.39
CA PRO A 108 -4.28 6.00 9.40
C PRO A 108 -4.56 5.05 10.56
N SER A 109 -4.28 5.48 11.79
CA SER A 109 -4.53 4.67 13.00
C SER A 109 -6.01 4.33 13.20
N SER A 110 -6.89 4.97 12.42
CA SER A 110 -8.31 4.70 12.28
C SER A 110 -8.64 3.48 11.42
N LEU A 111 -7.66 2.83 10.77
CA LEU A 111 -7.91 1.65 9.95
C LEU A 111 -8.22 0.44 10.83
N PRO A 112 -9.32 -0.29 10.58
CA PRO A 112 -9.67 -1.41 11.43
C PRO A 112 -8.69 -2.58 11.18
N GLY A 113 -8.21 -3.16 12.27
CA GLY A 113 -7.00 -4.00 12.25
C GLY A 113 -7.07 -5.28 11.41
N GLU A 114 -8.25 -5.83 11.15
CA GLU A 114 -8.43 -7.10 10.41
C GLU A 114 -8.93 -6.92 8.97
N ILE A 115 -8.90 -5.71 8.42
CA ILE A 115 -9.49 -5.44 7.09
C ILE A 115 -8.47 -5.57 5.97
N LYS A 116 -8.94 -6.06 4.81
CA LYS A 116 -8.18 -6.07 3.55
C LYS A 116 -8.04 -4.64 3.04
N ILE A 117 -6.81 -4.14 3.09
CA ILE A 117 -6.46 -2.81 2.57
C ILE A 117 -5.82 -2.97 1.19
N TYR A 118 -6.38 -2.27 0.22
CA TYR A 118 -5.85 -2.13 -1.14
C TYR A 118 -5.21 -0.76 -1.27
N ALA A 119 -4.00 -0.69 -1.81
CA ALA A 119 -3.25 0.56 -1.90
C ALA A 119 -2.56 0.67 -3.25
N LYS A 120 -2.76 1.82 -3.91
CA LYS A 120 -2.06 2.17 -5.14
C LYS A 120 -1.63 3.64 -5.10
N GLY A 121 -0.41 3.90 -5.57
CA GLY A 121 0.10 5.25 -5.63
C GLY A 121 0.90 5.56 -6.88
N ILE A 122 1.01 6.85 -7.16
CA ILE A 122 1.77 7.43 -8.27
C ILE A 122 2.56 8.66 -7.80
N MET A 123 3.51 9.08 -8.62
CA MET A 123 4.22 10.32 -8.44
C MET A 123 3.78 11.29 -9.55
N ILE A 124 3.32 12.47 -9.17
CA ILE A 124 2.90 13.54 -10.08
C ILE A 124 3.93 14.66 -9.98
N SER A 125 4.45 15.11 -11.12
CA SER A 125 5.42 16.21 -11.20
C SER A 125 4.91 17.34 -12.08
N THR A 126 5.35 18.56 -11.77
CA THR A 126 5.27 19.72 -12.66
C THR A 126 6.17 19.53 -13.90
N THR A 127 5.92 20.32 -14.95
CA THR A 127 6.73 20.35 -16.17
C THR A 127 8.13 20.94 -15.91
N LEU A 128 9.08 20.67 -16.83
CA LEU A 128 10.50 21.03 -16.73
C LEU A 128 10.80 22.55 -16.64
N GLU A 129 9.81 23.42 -16.81
CA GLU A 129 10.00 24.87 -16.92
C GLU A 129 9.81 25.63 -15.58
N GLY A 130 9.61 24.94 -14.46
CA GLY A 130 9.41 25.52 -13.13
C GLY A 130 10.28 24.91 -12.01
N ASN A 131 9.99 25.28 -10.76
CA ASN A 131 10.54 24.57 -9.60
C ASN A 131 10.01 23.13 -9.63
N TYR A 132 10.93 22.17 -9.69
CA TYR A 132 10.63 20.75 -9.63
C TYR A 132 10.22 20.39 -8.20
N ASP A 133 8.91 20.21 -7.99
CA ASP A 133 8.31 19.82 -6.72
C ASP A 133 7.32 18.67 -6.94
N PRO A 134 7.82 17.43 -7.12
CA PRO A 134 6.96 16.28 -7.31
C PRO A 134 6.19 15.94 -6.04
N LYS A 135 4.95 15.46 -6.20
CA LYS A 135 4.12 14.93 -5.12
C LYS A 135 3.87 13.44 -5.33
N ILE A 136 3.81 12.67 -4.26
CA ILE A 136 3.37 11.27 -4.24
C ILE A 136 1.92 11.25 -3.79
N VAL A 137 1.08 10.59 -4.57
CA VAL A 137 -0.34 10.37 -4.26
C VAL A 137 -0.55 8.88 -4.04
N VAL A 138 -1.21 8.51 -2.95
CA VAL A 138 -1.57 7.12 -2.62
C VAL A 138 -3.04 7.05 -2.25
N LEU A 139 -3.79 6.21 -2.95
CA LEU A 139 -5.17 5.87 -2.64
C LEU A 139 -5.20 4.55 -1.87
N TYR A 140 -5.80 4.60 -0.69
CA TYR A 140 -6.13 3.44 0.12
C TYR A 140 -7.63 3.15 -0.01
N LEU A 141 -7.99 1.87 -0.14
CA LEU A 141 -9.37 1.38 -0.16
C LEU A 141 -9.50 0.19 0.78
N TRP A 142 -10.64 0.09 1.48
CA TRP A 142 -10.97 -1.06 2.33
C TRP A 142 -12.48 -1.24 2.44
N GLU A 143 -12.92 -2.47 2.75
CA GLU A 143 -14.34 -2.79 2.95
C GLU A 143 -14.74 -2.50 4.40
N GLU A 144 -15.92 -1.94 4.64
CA GLU A 144 -16.52 -1.89 5.98
C GLU A 144 -17.15 -3.27 6.27
N GLU A 145 -16.85 -3.89 7.43
CA GLU A 145 -17.48 -5.16 7.85
C GLU A 145 -18.92 -4.97 8.35
#